data_AF-A0A0L0DMG3-F1
#
_entry.id   AF-A0A0L0DMG3-F1
#
_cell.length_a   1.000
_cell.length_b   1.000
_cell.length_c   1.000
_cell.angle_alpha   90.00
_cell.angle_beta   90.00
_cell.angle_gamma   90.00
#
_symmetry.space_group_name_H-M   'P 1'
#
loop_
_entity.id
_entity.type
_entity.pdbx_description
1 polymer ?
#
loop_
_entity_poly.entity_id
_entity_poly.type
_entity_poly.pdbx_seq_one_letter_code
_entity_poly.pdbx_strand_id
1 'polypeptide(L)'
;MGQGPQEGLFLLGPQVCVQRQTAVLHARRVLPRPAGGAVRVGGIDPKNIPRGPPVITPPLTGSAFVASPPTFEMILLVGLPGSGKSHFATTHLVPAGYAWANRDTLGTKAKCKAAAKAALAAGTPVVVDNTNPSPSARAEYIKLAAAAGAPVRVFIFDATRPEAQHMNEFRAKVTAGERKAVPGVAYNMYKKHYVEPSLDEGIASIHHVALSVDFGDDVAREELFNEFT
;
A
#
# COMPACT_ATOMS: atom_id res chain seq x y z
N MET A 1 53.63 -38.55 35.81
CA MET A 1 52.41 -38.84 36.60
C MET A 1 51.69 -37.53 36.85
N GLY A 2 50.39 -37.47 36.52
CA GLY A 2 49.57 -36.24 36.49
C GLY A 2 48.74 -36.20 35.20
N GLN A 3 47.66 -36.98 35.12
CA GLN A 3 46.24 -36.56 35.24
C GLN A 3 45.57 -36.40 33.86
N GLY A 4 44.59 -37.27 33.54
CA GLY A 4 43.72 -37.21 32.34
C GLY A 4 42.52 -36.28 32.57
N PRO A 5 41.29 -36.58 32.08
CA PRO A 5 40.84 -37.34 30.90
C PRO A 5 39.85 -36.48 30.04
N GLN A 6 38.96 -37.11 29.25
CA GLN A 6 37.61 -36.68 28.75
C GLN A 6 37.48 -36.91 27.22
N GLU A 7 36.84 -38.00 26.80
CA GLU A 7 35.39 -38.12 26.50
C GLU A 7 35.05 -37.53 25.12
N GLY A 8 35.00 -38.41 24.11
CA GLY A 8 34.60 -38.09 22.74
C GLY A 8 33.10 -38.22 22.56
N LEU A 9 32.41 -37.08 22.53
CA LEU A 9 30.98 -36.98 22.23
C LEU A 9 30.76 -36.86 20.71
N PHE A 10 30.27 -37.93 20.08
CA PHE A 10 29.78 -37.91 18.70
C PHE A 10 28.41 -37.19 18.68
N LEU A 11 28.38 -35.96 18.15
CA LEU A 11 27.15 -35.22 17.90
C LEU A 11 26.57 -35.62 16.53
N LEU A 12 25.37 -36.20 16.59
CA LEU A 12 24.47 -36.47 15.49
C LEU A 12 24.07 -35.16 14.79
N GLY A 13 24.19 -35.12 13.46
CA GLY A 13 23.78 -34.00 12.62
C GLY A 13 22.25 -33.83 12.55
N PRO A 14 21.76 -32.63 12.23
CA PRO A 14 20.33 -32.34 12.21
C PRO A 14 19.62 -32.96 11.01
N GLN A 15 18.49 -33.60 11.31
CA GLN A 15 17.54 -34.19 10.37
C GLN A 15 16.96 -33.14 9.41
N VAL A 16 17.05 -33.43 8.11
CA VAL A 16 16.31 -32.73 7.06
C VAL A 16 14.86 -33.22 7.09
N CYS A 17 13.96 -32.38 7.59
CA CYS A 17 12.51 -32.63 7.56
C CYS A 17 11.96 -32.24 6.18
N VAL A 18 11.79 -33.23 5.30
CA VAL A 18 11.06 -33.08 4.03
C VAL A 18 9.57 -33.19 4.33
N GLN A 19 8.88 -32.06 4.47
CA GLN A 19 7.41 -32.05 4.50
C GLN A 19 6.87 -31.97 3.08
N ARG A 20 6.11 -33.01 2.72
CA ARG A 20 5.37 -33.16 1.47
C ARG A 20 4.30 -32.06 1.35
N GLN A 21 4.29 -31.35 0.23
CA GLN A 21 3.17 -30.50 -0.16
C GLN A 21 2.02 -31.40 -0.65
N THR A 22 0.94 -31.46 0.12
CA THR A 22 -0.38 -31.88 -0.37
C THR A 22 -1.14 -30.65 -0.84
N ALA A 23 -1.47 -30.61 -2.13
CA ALA A 23 -2.34 -29.61 -2.72
C ALA A 23 -3.76 -29.75 -2.15
N VAL A 24 -4.22 -28.76 -1.39
CA VAL A 24 -5.61 -28.67 -0.94
C VAL A 24 -6.38 -27.85 -1.98
N LEU A 25 -7.16 -28.54 -2.80
CA LEU A 25 -8.20 -27.92 -3.62
C LEU A 25 -9.16 -27.15 -2.70
N HIS A 26 -9.15 -25.83 -2.78
CA HIS A 26 -10.15 -25.00 -2.13
C HIS A 26 -11.42 -25.01 -2.99
N ALA A 27 -12.46 -25.67 -2.49
CA ALA A 27 -13.81 -25.58 -3.03
C ALA A 27 -14.29 -24.12 -3.00
N ARG A 28 -14.72 -23.61 -4.17
CA ARG A 28 -15.33 -22.28 -4.30
C ARG A 28 -16.61 -22.23 -3.47
N ARG A 29 -16.58 -21.49 -2.37
CA ARG A 29 -17.75 -21.24 -1.53
C ARG A 29 -18.55 -20.09 -2.16
N VAL A 30 -19.67 -20.42 -2.80
CA VAL A 30 -20.64 -19.41 -3.28
C VAL A 30 -21.24 -18.74 -2.05
N LEU A 31 -20.97 -17.45 -1.86
CA LEU A 31 -21.58 -16.66 -0.79
C LEU A 31 -23.06 -16.39 -1.14
N PRO A 32 -24.00 -16.51 -0.17
CA PRO A 32 -25.42 -16.26 -0.44
C PRO A 32 -25.68 -14.77 -0.70
N ARG A 33 -26.49 -14.47 -1.73
CA ARG A 33 -27.01 -13.13 -2.03
C ARG A 33 -27.91 -12.64 -0.89
N PRO A 34 -27.67 -11.46 -0.30
CA PRO A 34 -28.65 -10.85 0.59
C PRO A 34 -29.83 -10.32 -0.24
N ALA A 35 -31.04 -10.69 0.14
CA ALA A 35 -32.27 -10.08 -0.34
C ALA A 35 -32.52 -8.79 0.44
N GLY A 36 -32.57 -7.64 -0.23
CA GLY A 36 -32.93 -6.36 0.41
C GLY A 36 -32.50 -5.16 -0.43
N GLY A 37 -33.44 -4.24 -0.67
CA GLY A 37 -33.28 -3.07 -1.54
C GLY A 37 -32.05 -2.21 -1.24
N ALA A 38 -31.44 -1.70 -2.32
CA ALA A 38 -30.21 -0.92 -2.32
C ALA A 38 -30.27 0.26 -1.32
N VAL A 39 -29.51 0.13 -0.23
CA VAL A 39 -29.26 1.20 0.73
C VAL A 39 -28.07 1.99 0.20
N ARG A 40 -28.31 3.18 -0.36
CA ARG A 40 -27.27 4.08 -0.89
C ARG A 40 -26.22 4.44 0.17
N VAL A 41 -25.11 3.74 0.22
CA VAL A 41 -23.90 4.12 0.94
C VAL A 41 -23.08 5.07 0.06
N GLY A 42 -23.08 6.34 0.42
CA GLY A 42 -22.09 7.30 -0.09
C GLY A 42 -22.41 8.03 -1.39
N GLY A 43 -23.49 7.69 -2.11
CA GLY A 43 -24.02 8.52 -3.20
C GLY A 43 -23.23 8.49 -4.52
N ILE A 44 -22.44 7.46 -4.77
CA ILE A 44 -21.80 7.19 -6.07
C ILE A 44 -22.35 5.91 -6.71
N ASP A 45 -22.26 5.82 -8.03
CA ASP A 45 -22.46 4.57 -8.77
C ASP A 45 -21.07 3.92 -9.00
N PRO A 46 -20.78 2.74 -8.42
CA PRO A 46 -19.49 2.06 -8.58
C PRO A 46 -19.11 1.75 -10.03
N LYS A 47 -20.11 1.63 -10.91
CA LYS A 47 -19.91 1.39 -12.33
C LYS A 47 -19.30 2.59 -13.05
N ASN A 48 -19.41 3.79 -12.45
CA ASN A 48 -18.79 5.00 -12.98
C ASN A 48 -17.32 5.16 -12.58
N ILE A 49 -16.79 4.32 -11.68
CA ILE A 49 -15.36 4.34 -11.34
C ILE A 49 -14.57 3.80 -12.56
N PRO A 50 -13.59 4.56 -13.09
CA PRO A 50 -12.81 4.15 -14.26
C PRO A 50 -12.19 2.75 -14.11
N ARG A 51 -12.17 2.00 -15.22
CA ARG A 51 -11.53 0.69 -15.31
C ARG A 51 -10.19 0.77 -16.03
N GLY A 52 -9.24 -0.07 -15.59
CA GLY A 52 -7.92 -0.19 -16.19
C GLY A 52 -6.80 0.49 -15.39
N PRO A 53 -5.64 0.75 -16.02
CA PRO A 53 -4.45 1.23 -15.32
C PRO A 53 -4.68 2.63 -14.71
N PRO A 54 -3.99 2.95 -13.60
CA PRO A 54 -4.13 4.25 -12.95
C PRO A 54 -3.69 5.37 -13.88
N VAL A 55 -4.52 6.41 -14.00
CA VAL A 55 -4.21 7.60 -14.80
C VAL A 55 -3.44 8.58 -13.94
N ILE A 56 -2.26 9.00 -14.41
CA ILE A 56 -1.37 9.91 -13.68
C ILE A 56 -1.21 11.23 -14.43
N THR A 57 -1.35 12.34 -13.71
CA THR A 57 -1.25 13.71 -14.26
C THR A 57 -0.31 14.59 -13.42
N PRO A 58 0.70 15.27 -14.02
CA PRO A 58 1.15 15.10 -15.38
C PRO A 58 1.68 13.67 -15.61
N PRO A 59 1.62 13.17 -16.86
CA PRO A 59 2.14 11.84 -17.17
C PRO A 59 3.61 11.74 -16.79
N LEU A 60 4.00 10.58 -16.30
CA LEU A 60 5.39 10.31 -15.93
C LEU A 60 6.24 10.25 -17.21
N THR A 61 7.39 10.90 -17.20
CA THR A 61 8.37 10.82 -18.30
C THR A 61 9.06 9.45 -18.27
N GLY A 62 8.71 8.56 -19.21
CA GLY A 62 9.23 7.19 -19.29
C GLY A 62 8.12 6.13 -19.29
N SER A 63 8.42 4.88 -19.64
CA SER A 63 7.40 3.83 -19.87
C SER A 63 6.90 3.11 -18.62
N ALA A 64 7.21 3.59 -17.40
CA ALA A 64 6.76 2.96 -16.17
C ALA A 64 6.58 3.99 -15.06
N PHE A 65 5.80 3.64 -14.04
CA PHE A 65 5.64 4.36 -12.77
C PHE A 65 6.97 4.70 -12.05
N VAL A 66 8.04 4.11 -12.57
CA VAL A 66 9.40 4.08 -12.07
C VAL A 66 10.31 4.52 -13.21
N ALA A 67 11.20 5.48 -12.95
CA ALA A 67 12.31 5.73 -13.87
C ALA A 67 13.13 4.44 -13.98
N SER A 68 13.49 3.99 -15.19
CA SER A 68 14.30 2.79 -15.37
C SER A 68 15.75 3.18 -15.70
N PRO A 69 16.77 2.69 -14.96
CA PRO A 69 16.68 1.88 -13.74
C PRO A 69 16.06 2.66 -12.56
N PRO A 70 15.48 1.99 -11.54
CA PRO A 70 14.88 2.66 -10.38
C PRO A 70 15.86 3.66 -9.80
N THR A 71 15.59 4.94 -10.02
CA THR A 71 16.46 6.01 -9.51
C THR A 71 16.31 6.01 -8.01
N PHE A 72 17.43 6.08 -7.30
CA PHE A 72 17.45 6.28 -5.85
C PHE A 72 16.57 7.48 -5.49
N GLU A 73 15.40 7.24 -4.91
CA GLU A 73 14.39 8.26 -4.64
C GLU A 73 13.44 7.87 -3.50
N MET A 74 12.63 8.82 -3.06
CA MET A 74 11.49 8.60 -2.19
C MET A 74 10.19 9.01 -2.87
N ILE A 75 9.22 8.10 -2.91
CA ILE A 75 7.83 8.42 -3.28
C ILE A 75 6.97 8.52 -2.03
N LEU A 76 6.33 9.68 -1.82
CA LEU A 76 5.34 9.88 -0.77
C LEU A 76 3.94 9.77 -1.35
N LEU A 77 3.15 8.84 -0.85
CA LEU A 77 1.74 8.75 -1.21
C LEU A 77 0.91 9.67 -0.31
N VAL A 78 -0.01 10.41 -0.89
CA VAL A 78 -0.91 11.34 -0.20
C VAL A 78 -2.33 11.05 -0.65
N GLY A 79 -3.27 10.88 0.28
CA GLY A 79 -4.67 10.63 -0.10
C GLY A 79 -5.51 10.05 1.02
N LEU A 80 -6.84 10.07 0.84
CA LEU A 80 -7.80 9.53 1.82
C LEU A 80 -7.51 8.06 2.18
N PRO A 81 -7.78 7.62 3.41
CA PRO A 81 -7.86 6.18 3.70
C PRO A 81 -8.82 5.50 2.71
N GLY A 82 -8.41 4.36 2.12
CA GLY A 82 -9.21 3.69 1.09
C GLY A 82 -9.06 4.23 -0.34
N SER A 83 -8.25 5.27 -0.58
CA SER A 83 -8.04 5.86 -1.92
C SER A 83 -7.22 5.01 -2.91
N GLY A 84 -6.85 3.77 -2.58
CA GLY A 84 -6.06 2.91 -3.46
C GLY A 84 -4.52 2.99 -3.31
N LYS A 85 -3.98 3.87 -2.45
CA LYS A 85 -2.52 4.02 -2.22
C LYS A 85 -1.75 2.71 -2.03
N SER A 86 -2.19 1.89 -1.08
CA SER A 86 -1.51 0.62 -0.78
C SER A 86 -1.56 -0.35 -1.95
N HIS A 87 -2.69 -0.37 -2.68
CA HIS A 87 -2.80 -1.19 -3.88
C HIS A 87 -1.81 -0.71 -4.94
N PHE A 88 -1.77 0.60 -5.23
CA PHE A 88 -0.82 1.19 -6.17
C PHE A 88 0.64 0.88 -5.81
N ALA A 89 1.02 1.02 -4.53
CA ALA A 89 2.36 0.68 -4.06
C ALA A 89 2.72 -0.78 -4.33
N THR A 90 1.84 -1.72 -3.94
CA THR A 90 2.11 -3.15 -4.05
C THR A 90 2.03 -3.68 -5.48
N THR A 91 1.23 -3.03 -6.34
CA THR A 91 1.05 -3.45 -7.74
C THR A 91 2.15 -2.90 -8.64
N HIS A 92 2.63 -1.67 -8.41
CA HIS A 92 3.51 -0.98 -9.36
C HIS A 92 4.91 -0.69 -8.82
N LEU A 93 5.04 -0.30 -7.54
CA LEU A 93 6.32 0.18 -7.00
C LEU A 93 7.14 -0.94 -6.35
N VAL A 94 6.50 -1.79 -5.54
CA VAL A 94 7.19 -2.91 -4.88
C VAL A 94 7.76 -3.91 -5.89
N PRO A 95 7.02 -4.36 -6.92
CA PRO A 95 7.57 -5.25 -7.94
C PRO A 95 8.71 -4.62 -8.75
N ALA A 96 8.76 -3.29 -8.81
CA ALA A 96 9.81 -2.52 -9.46
C ALA A 96 11.03 -2.26 -8.55
N GLY A 97 11.07 -2.81 -7.34
CA GLY A 97 12.23 -2.76 -6.45
C GLY A 97 12.16 -1.71 -5.34
N TYR A 98 11.01 -1.05 -5.12
CA TYR A 98 10.86 -0.09 -4.03
C TYR A 98 10.68 -0.82 -2.71
N ALA A 99 11.42 -0.40 -1.70
CA ALA A 99 11.10 -0.72 -0.32
C ALA A 99 9.74 -0.12 0.07
N TRP A 100 8.91 -0.88 0.78
CA TRP A 100 7.58 -0.45 1.17
C TRP A 100 7.51 -0.09 2.65
N ALA A 101 7.38 1.21 2.93
CA ALA A 101 7.19 1.72 4.28
C ALA A 101 5.72 2.09 4.50
N ASN A 102 4.95 1.18 5.12
CA ASN A 102 3.53 1.37 5.43
C ASN A 102 3.29 1.29 6.94
N ARG A 103 2.58 2.26 7.52
CA ARG A 103 2.25 2.28 8.95
C ARG A 103 1.26 1.19 9.36
N ASP A 104 0.31 0.82 8.51
CA ASP A 104 -0.70 -0.19 8.83
C ASP A 104 -0.06 -1.58 9.03
N THR A 105 1.02 -1.88 8.31
CA THR A 105 1.79 -3.13 8.47
C THR A 105 2.85 -3.03 9.56
N LEU A 106 3.52 -1.89 9.69
CA LEU A 106 4.61 -1.68 10.67
C LEU A 106 4.11 -1.23 12.06
N GLY A 107 2.82 -0.89 12.18
CA GLY A 107 2.13 -0.49 13.40
C GLY A 107 2.33 0.96 13.82
N THR A 108 3.58 1.45 13.91
CA THR A 108 3.88 2.79 14.44
C THR A 108 4.53 3.71 13.42
N LYS A 109 4.29 5.02 13.58
CA LYS A 109 4.95 6.06 12.76
C LYS A 109 6.47 5.97 12.85
N ALA A 110 7.00 5.69 14.05
CA ALA A 110 8.44 5.55 14.28
C ALA A 110 9.03 4.38 13.48
N LYS A 111 8.37 3.21 13.48
CA LYS A 111 8.80 2.04 12.70
C LYS A 111 8.77 2.31 11.19
N CYS A 112 7.73 2.99 10.70
CA CYS A 112 7.63 3.40 9.29
C CYS A 112 8.79 4.33 8.89
N LYS A 113 9.11 5.34 9.71
CA LYS A 113 10.28 6.21 9.47
C LYS A 113 11.60 5.47 9.52
N ALA A 114 11.76 4.54 10.47
CA ALA A 114 12.97 3.73 10.58
C ALA A 114 13.16 2.85 9.34
N ALA A 115 12.09 2.21 8.84
CA ALA A 115 12.12 1.43 7.62
C ALA A 115 12.50 2.29 6.40
N ALA A 116 11.91 3.48 6.26
CA ALA A 116 12.24 4.39 5.17
C ALA A 116 13.71 4.86 5.24
N LYS A 117 14.19 5.21 6.44
CA LYS A 117 15.59 5.60 6.66
C LYS A 117 16.55 4.46 6.32
N ALA A 118 16.23 3.22 6.70
CA ALA A 118 17.06 2.06 6.42
C ALA A 118 17.15 1.77 4.91
N ALA A 119 16.03 1.85 4.20
CA ALA A 119 16.01 1.69 2.74
C ALA A 119 16.88 2.75 2.04
N LEU A 120 16.72 4.02 2.43
CA LEU A 120 17.54 5.11 1.89
C LEU A 120 19.03 4.91 2.16
N ALA A 121 19.40 4.49 3.38
CA ALA A 121 20.80 4.21 3.72
C ALA A 121 21.39 3.04 2.91
N ALA A 122 20.56 2.10 2.50
CA ALA A 122 20.94 0.98 1.64
C ALA A 122 20.92 1.31 0.13
N GLY A 123 20.70 2.57 -0.26
CA GLY A 123 20.61 2.96 -1.67
C GLY A 123 19.35 2.42 -2.37
N THR A 124 18.37 1.93 -1.62
CA THR A 124 17.14 1.34 -2.17
C THR A 124 16.06 2.42 -2.29
N PRO A 125 15.40 2.59 -3.44
CA PRO A 125 14.28 3.51 -3.56
C PRO A 125 13.14 3.08 -2.63
N VAL A 126 12.38 4.04 -2.11
CA VAL A 126 11.38 3.77 -1.08
C VAL A 126 10.06 4.45 -1.36
N VAL A 127 8.96 3.73 -1.16
CA VAL A 127 7.61 4.30 -1.13
C VAL A 127 7.09 4.35 0.30
N VAL A 128 6.61 5.53 0.70
CA VAL A 128 5.93 5.75 1.99
C VAL A 128 4.42 5.76 1.75
N ASP A 129 3.79 4.64 2.08
CA ASP A 129 2.36 4.41 1.93
C ASP A 129 1.64 4.71 3.25
N ASN A 130 1.42 5.99 3.50
CA ASN A 130 0.61 6.52 4.59
C ASN A 130 -0.40 7.53 4.00
N THR A 131 -1.23 8.14 4.85
CA THR A 131 -2.14 9.20 4.38
C THR A 131 -1.44 10.53 4.14
N ASN A 132 -0.39 10.85 4.92
CA ASN A 132 0.45 12.05 4.79
C ASN A 132 -0.32 13.38 4.55
N PRO A 133 -1.36 13.71 5.35
CA PRO A 133 -2.25 14.82 5.05
C PRO A 133 -1.61 16.20 5.23
N SER A 134 -0.77 16.38 6.25
CA SER A 134 -0.23 17.69 6.64
C SER A 134 1.21 17.90 6.16
N PRO A 135 1.66 19.17 5.99
CA PRO A 135 3.05 19.48 5.64
C PRO A 135 4.02 18.96 6.71
N SER A 136 3.63 19.05 7.99
CA SER A 136 4.43 18.49 9.10
C SER A 136 4.60 16.97 9.02
N ALA A 137 3.61 16.24 8.53
CA ALA A 137 3.72 14.80 8.34
C ALA A 137 4.68 14.46 7.19
N ARG A 138 4.62 15.21 6.09
CA ARG A 138 5.52 15.06 4.93
C ARG A 138 6.95 15.48 5.23
N ALA A 139 7.13 16.59 5.94
CA ALA A 139 8.43 17.15 6.30
C ALA A 139 9.34 16.16 7.05
N GLU A 140 8.77 15.27 7.87
CA GLU A 140 9.56 14.23 8.55
C GLU A 140 10.23 13.25 7.57
N TYR A 141 9.58 12.94 6.45
CA TYR A 141 10.12 12.06 5.43
C TYR A 141 11.00 12.82 4.42
N ILE A 142 10.60 14.03 4.04
CA ILE A 142 11.39 14.87 3.13
C ILE A 142 12.78 15.15 3.74
N LYS A 143 12.85 15.42 5.05
CA LYS A 143 14.13 15.57 5.75
C LYS A 143 15.00 14.32 5.70
N LEU A 144 14.41 13.12 5.77
CA LEU A 144 15.15 11.85 5.67
C LEU A 144 15.71 11.66 4.27
N ALA A 145 14.91 11.92 3.23
CA ALA A 145 15.34 11.82 1.84
C ALA A 145 16.43 12.85 1.51
N ALA A 146 16.26 14.10 1.93
CA ALA A 146 17.25 15.15 1.76
C ALA A 146 18.60 14.80 2.42
N ALA A 147 18.58 14.26 3.64
CA ALA A 147 19.80 13.83 4.34
C ALA A 147 20.52 12.66 3.62
N ALA A 148 19.78 11.86 2.84
CA ALA A 148 20.35 10.79 2.03
C ALA A 148 20.71 11.22 0.60
N GLY A 149 20.38 12.47 0.19
CA GLY A 149 20.55 12.94 -1.18
C GLY A 149 19.51 12.37 -2.17
N ALA A 150 18.40 11.82 -1.68
CA ALA A 150 17.34 11.26 -2.52
C ALA A 150 16.30 12.34 -2.90
N PRO A 151 15.95 12.51 -4.19
CA PRO A 151 14.81 13.32 -4.59
C PRO A 151 13.49 12.74 -4.05
N VAL A 152 12.52 13.62 -3.79
CA VAL A 152 11.20 13.24 -3.31
C VAL A 152 10.15 13.52 -4.37
N ARG A 153 9.37 12.52 -4.78
CA ARG A 153 8.15 12.72 -5.58
C ARG A 153 6.92 12.49 -4.72
N VAL A 154 5.86 13.26 -4.96
CA VAL A 154 4.58 13.09 -4.28
C VAL A 154 3.51 12.62 -5.25
N PHE A 155 2.78 11.58 -4.84
CA PHE A 155 1.67 11.02 -5.60
C PHE A 155 0.39 11.24 -4.79
N ILE A 156 -0.45 12.15 -5.27
CA ILE A 156 -1.73 12.56 -4.69
C ILE A 156 -2.83 11.69 -5.29
N PHE A 157 -3.59 11.01 -4.44
CA PHE A 157 -4.70 10.17 -4.88
C PHE A 157 -6.00 10.96 -4.78
N ASP A 158 -6.60 11.24 -5.92
CA ASP A 158 -7.73 12.17 -6.05
C ASP A 158 -9.09 11.53 -5.75
N ALA A 159 -9.09 10.26 -5.30
CA ALA A 159 -10.32 9.56 -4.93
C ALA A 159 -11.15 10.43 -3.98
N THR A 160 -12.39 10.69 -4.35
CA THR A 160 -13.35 11.41 -3.53
C THR A 160 -13.68 10.60 -2.27
N ARG A 161 -14.28 11.26 -1.27
CA ARG A 161 -14.68 10.56 -0.05
C ARG A 161 -15.65 9.40 -0.30
N PRO A 162 -16.72 9.54 -1.09
CA PRO A 162 -17.59 8.42 -1.44
C PRO A 162 -16.85 7.24 -2.07
N GLU A 163 -15.97 7.51 -3.03
CA GLU A 163 -15.17 6.49 -3.70
C GLU A 163 -14.23 5.77 -2.72
N ALA A 164 -13.51 6.54 -1.90
CA ALA A 164 -12.61 5.98 -0.90
C ALA A 164 -13.35 5.19 0.20
N GLN A 165 -14.60 5.53 0.51
CA GLN A 165 -15.46 4.76 1.42
C GLN A 165 -15.92 3.46 0.78
N HIS A 166 -16.40 3.51 -0.46
CA HIS A 166 -16.77 2.33 -1.23
C HIS A 166 -15.61 1.34 -1.35
N MET A 167 -14.42 1.81 -1.75
CA MET A 167 -13.20 0.99 -1.82
C MET A 167 -12.84 0.36 -0.47
N ASN A 168 -13.03 1.09 0.62
CA ASN A 168 -12.73 0.63 1.97
C ASN A 168 -13.70 -0.47 2.44
N GLU A 169 -14.98 -0.35 2.11
CA GLU A 169 -16.00 -1.38 2.39
C GLU A 169 -15.82 -2.62 1.54
N PHE A 170 -15.58 -2.43 0.24
CA PHE A 170 -15.24 -3.50 -0.69
C PHE A 170 -14.03 -4.30 -0.17
N ARG A 171 -12.95 -3.60 0.23
CA ARG A 171 -11.76 -4.23 0.84
C ARG A 171 -12.10 -5.05 2.08
N ALA A 172 -12.95 -4.54 2.95
CA ALA A 172 -13.33 -5.24 4.18
C ALA A 172 -14.07 -6.54 3.89
N LYS A 173 -14.91 -6.59 2.86
CA LYS A 173 -15.66 -7.80 2.51
C LYS A 173 -14.85 -8.81 1.69
N VAL A 174 -14.02 -8.38 0.74
CA VAL A 174 -13.14 -9.33 0.02
C VAL A 174 -12.12 -10.00 0.93
N THR A 175 -11.79 -9.35 2.05
CA THR A 175 -10.93 -9.93 3.10
C THR A 175 -11.72 -10.65 4.20
N ALA A 176 -13.03 -10.88 4.00
CA ALA A 176 -13.92 -11.50 4.98
C ALA A 176 -13.82 -10.91 6.40
N GLY A 177 -13.52 -9.60 6.50
CA GLY A 177 -13.38 -8.87 7.75
C GLY A 177 -11.99 -8.94 8.41
N GLU A 178 -11.03 -9.65 7.83
CA GLU A 178 -9.63 -9.67 8.30
C GLU A 178 -9.07 -8.23 8.33
N ARG A 179 -9.36 -7.45 7.29
CA ARG A 179 -9.10 -6.00 7.28
C ARG A 179 -10.39 -5.26 7.58
N LYS A 180 -10.50 -4.74 8.81
CA LYS A 180 -11.63 -3.91 9.21
C LYS A 180 -11.74 -2.66 8.33
N ALA A 181 -12.97 -2.27 8.03
CA ALA A 181 -13.25 -1.00 7.35
C ALA A 181 -12.75 0.16 8.21
N VAL A 182 -12.06 1.10 7.58
CA VAL A 182 -11.65 2.36 8.21
C VAL A 182 -12.90 3.15 8.59
N PRO A 183 -13.03 3.62 9.85
CA PRO A 183 -14.22 4.35 10.28
C PRO A 183 -14.29 5.77 9.69
N GLY A 184 -15.51 6.32 9.57
CA GLY A 184 -15.78 7.65 9.03
C GLY A 184 -14.98 8.78 9.69
N VAL A 185 -14.67 8.66 10.99
CA VAL A 185 -13.85 9.63 11.74
C VAL A 185 -12.46 9.81 11.12
N ALA A 186 -11.87 8.76 10.55
CA ALA A 186 -10.54 8.85 9.93
C ALA A 186 -10.54 9.74 8.67
N TYR A 187 -11.63 9.73 7.90
CA TYR A 187 -11.81 10.60 6.74
C TYR A 187 -11.94 12.07 7.15
N ASN A 188 -12.70 12.33 8.21
CA ASN A 188 -12.82 13.68 8.79
C ASN A 188 -11.47 14.18 9.32
N MET A 189 -10.73 13.32 10.01
CA MET A 189 -9.40 13.63 10.53
C MET A 189 -8.42 13.93 9.39
N TYR A 190 -8.44 13.12 8.33
CA TYR A 190 -7.65 13.40 7.14
C TYR A 190 -7.98 14.79 6.57
N LYS A 191 -9.26 15.05 6.28
CA LYS A 191 -9.70 16.33 5.71
C LYS A 191 -9.31 17.53 6.57
N LYS A 192 -9.42 17.40 7.90
CA LYS A 192 -9.04 18.46 8.85
C LYS A 192 -7.55 18.82 8.75
N HIS A 193 -6.69 17.84 8.51
CA HIS A 193 -5.24 18.02 8.47
C HIS A 193 -4.68 18.18 7.07
N TYR A 194 -5.50 17.98 6.04
CA TYR A 194 -5.06 18.00 4.66
C TYR A 194 -4.66 19.41 4.24
N VAL A 195 -3.44 19.52 3.73
CA VAL A 195 -2.94 20.69 3.00
C VAL A 195 -2.29 20.16 1.74
N GLU A 196 -2.68 20.73 0.61
CA GLU A 196 -2.14 20.40 -0.71
C GLU A 196 -0.60 20.41 -0.67
N PRO A 197 0.07 19.36 -1.15
CA PRO A 197 1.53 19.36 -1.31
C PRO A 197 2.01 20.51 -2.20
N SER A 198 3.10 21.17 -1.81
CA SER A 198 3.77 22.20 -2.62
C SER A 198 5.22 21.86 -2.89
N LEU A 199 5.76 22.29 -4.03
CA LEU A 199 7.18 22.14 -4.36
C LEU A 199 8.09 22.83 -3.31
N ASP A 200 7.59 23.88 -2.65
CA ASP A 200 8.29 24.60 -1.59
C ASP A 200 8.63 23.74 -0.35
N GLU A 201 8.01 22.56 -0.22
CA GLU A 201 8.34 21.60 0.84
C GLU A 201 9.67 20.88 0.60
N GLY A 202 10.31 21.08 -0.57
CA GLY A 202 11.50 20.32 -1.00
C GLY A 202 11.13 19.08 -1.82
N ILE A 203 10.01 19.15 -2.54
CA ILE A 203 9.48 18.08 -3.41
C ILE A 203 9.97 18.33 -4.84
N ALA A 204 10.50 17.30 -5.50
CA ALA A 204 10.99 17.36 -6.87
C ALA A 204 9.87 17.41 -7.90
N SER A 205 8.81 16.61 -7.71
CA SER A 205 7.62 16.65 -8.57
C SER A 205 6.37 16.15 -7.83
N ILE A 206 5.21 16.64 -8.28
CA ILE A 206 3.89 16.27 -7.76
C ILE A 206 3.09 15.67 -8.91
N HIS A 207 2.44 14.54 -8.64
CA HIS A 207 1.63 13.80 -9.58
C HIS A 207 0.28 13.45 -8.94
N HIS A 208 -0.78 13.62 -9.70
CA HIS A 208 -2.14 13.24 -9.39
C HIS A 208 -2.43 11.85 -9.92
N VAL A 209 -3.06 11.01 -9.12
CA VAL A 209 -3.42 9.62 -9.43
C VAL A 209 -4.93 9.51 -9.31
N ALA A 210 -5.60 9.43 -10.46
CA ALA A 210 -7.04 9.21 -10.51
C ALA A 210 -7.37 7.79 -10.03
N LEU A 211 -8.50 7.63 -9.34
CA LEU A 211 -8.97 6.31 -8.96
C LEU A 211 -9.33 5.52 -10.23
N SER A 212 -8.70 4.37 -10.37
CA SER A 212 -9.14 3.33 -11.29
C SER A 212 -9.11 1.98 -10.58
N VAL A 213 -9.88 1.03 -11.10
CA VAL A 213 -9.87 -0.35 -10.63
C VAL A 213 -9.64 -1.31 -11.79
N ASP A 214 -8.89 -2.37 -11.50
CA ASP A 214 -8.63 -3.45 -12.43
C ASP A 214 -8.97 -4.77 -11.74
N PHE A 215 -9.91 -5.51 -12.33
CA PHE A 215 -10.35 -6.81 -11.86
C PHE A 215 -9.74 -7.96 -12.68
N GLY A 216 -9.01 -7.66 -13.76
CA GLY A 216 -8.61 -8.66 -14.74
C GLY A 216 -9.81 -9.50 -15.19
N ASP A 217 -9.65 -10.82 -15.17
CA ASP A 217 -10.71 -11.78 -15.52
C ASP A 217 -11.62 -12.19 -14.33
N ASP A 218 -11.47 -11.55 -13.17
CA ASP A 218 -12.24 -11.89 -11.96
C ASP A 218 -13.63 -11.24 -11.97
N VAL A 219 -14.51 -11.80 -12.80
CA VAL A 219 -15.91 -11.34 -12.97
C VAL A 219 -16.67 -11.32 -11.63
N ALA A 220 -16.46 -12.34 -10.78
CA ALA A 220 -17.16 -12.42 -9.50
C ALA A 220 -16.76 -11.28 -8.55
N ARG A 221 -15.48 -10.87 -8.59
CA ARG A 221 -14.99 -9.75 -7.81
C ARG A 221 -15.48 -8.41 -8.36
N GLU A 222 -15.60 -8.26 -9.67
CA GLU A 222 -16.20 -7.07 -10.28
C GLU A 222 -17.71 -6.98 -10.00
N GLU A 223 -18.45 -8.07 -10.10
CA GLU A 223 -19.86 -8.13 -9.70
C GLU A 223 -20.03 -7.71 -8.25
N LEU A 224 -19.22 -8.31 -7.35
CA LEU A 224 -19.23 -7.95 -5.94
C LEU A 224 -18.93 -6.46 -5.76
N PHE A 225 -17.94 -5.89 -6.46
CA PHE A 225 -17.65 -4.45 -6.41
C PHE A 225 -18.85 -3.60 -6.80
N ASN A 226 -19.56 -3.97 -7.87
CA ASN A 226 -20.71 -3.25 -8.37
C ASN A 226 -21.98 -3.40 -7.49
N GLU A 227 -22.04 -4.40 -6.61
CA GLU A 227 -23.14 -4.61 -5.65
C GLU A 227 -23.11 -3.61 -4.47
N PHE A 228 -21.97 -2.95 -4.20
CA PHE A 228 -21.84 -1.94 -3.14
C PHE A 228 -22.35 -0.60 -3.61
N THR A 229 -23.67 -0.46 -3.66
CA THR A 229 -24.35 0.83 -3.69
C THR A 229 -24.92 1.15 -2.35
#